data_AF-A0A349Y6D8-F1
#
_entry.id   AF-A0A349Y6D8-F1
#
_cell.length_a   1.000
_cell.length_b   1.000
_cell.length_c   1.000
_cell.angle_alpha   90.00
_cell.angle_beta   90.00
_cell.angle_gamma   90.00
#
_symmetry.space_group_name_H-M   'P 1'
#
loop_
_entity.id
_entity.type
_entity.pdbx_description
1 polymer ?
#
loop_
_entity_poly.entity_id
_entity_poly.type
_entity_poly.pdbx_seq_one_letter_code
_entity_poly.pdbx_strand_id
1 'polypeptide(L)'
;MIVLGVDHAAQLVAREDRPAVLAAFLDRAAPDAICIERSPEAFARNDFYEFTYEVQDVVVPFARERNIDVCPFDWHPSTEDAQLGFGMDLEAIPEIRPIRGFQQFLTFPEPAQLHRTLFHADDPHNVTRSTQWSLTPAARTAQDLPRRLFLYRTFLQAKRIAAAARAHPGGTVVVVVGEFHKRDIDAVLADEPGIVVVQPSSLGAPNDADVHQRELPAYRFAVASFNLLGRQAETGNRDDAFLRETVDALSGSGAAAEVQLLATRLDLLQGRISRAEAIGRYRQIAAIAGEARFTWTGVKDIRRLDSWFDPFGNLSVRQRAHLELARESIRAGRRAEADRLRTALGGELTARQRRQLDGYWPLLAK
;
A
#
# COMPACT_ATOMS: atom_id res chain seq x y z
N MET A 1 7.05 20.11 -15.17
CA MET A 1 7.31 18.88 -14.40
C MET A 1 6.76 19.06 -13.00
N ILE A 2 6.01 18.09 -12.50
CA ILE A 2 5.45 18.10 -11.14
C ILE A 2 5.96 16.86 -10.42
N VAL A 3 6.72 17.02 -9.33
CA VAL A 3 7.21 15.88 -8.54
C VAL A 3 6.37 15.72 -7.28
N LEU A 4 5.48 14.74 -7.29
CA LEU A 4 4.61 14.39 -6.18
C LEU A 4 5.28 13.31 -5.31
N GLY A 5 5.66 13.71 -4.10
CA GLY A 5 6.22 12.84 -3.09
C GLY A 5 5.12 12.16 -2.28
N VAL A 6 5.06 10.83 -2.29
CA VAL A 6 4.05 10.02 -1.60
C VAL A 6 4.69 9.18 -0.49
N ASP A 7 3.98 8.94 0.60
CA ASP A 7 4.32 7.86 1.52
C ASP A 7 3.57 6.62 1.02
N HIS A 8 4.31 5.56 0.69
CA HIS A 8 3.76 4.42 -0.04
C HIS A 8 2.59 3.79 0.71
N ALA A 9 1.45 3.66 0.02
CA ALA A 9 0.18 3.18 0.57
C ALA A 9 -0.40 3.98 1.76
N ALA A 10 0.10 5.17 2.10
CA ALA A 10 -0.49 6.03 3.14
C ALA A 10 -1.93 6.47 2.78
N GLN A 11 -2.26 6.45 1.48
CA GLN A 11 -3.60 6.68 0.96
C GLN A 11 -4.62 5.67 1.51
N LEU A 12 -4.17 4.52 2.01
CA LEU A 12 -5.04 3.53 2.62
C LEU A 12 -5.49 3.92 4.03
N VAL A 13 -4.82 4.85 4.72
CA VAL A 13 -5.14 5.23 6.10
C VAL A 13 -5.55 6.70 6.26
N ALA A 14 -5.02 7.59 5.44
CA ALA A 14 -5.23 9.02 5.56
C ALA A 14 -6.37 9.50 4.67
N ARG A 15 -7.43 10.06 5.27
CA ARG A 15 -8.62 10.55 4.56
C ARG A 15 -8.27 11.61 3.52
N GLU A 16 -7.38 12.53 3.86
CA GLU A 16 -6.96 13.66 3.02
C GLU A 16 -5.85 13.32 2.02
N ASP A 17 -5.41 12.06 2.01
CA ASP A 17 -4.51 11.48 1.01
C ASP A 17 -5.17 10.25 0.35
N ARG A 18 -6.48 10.04 0.52
CA ARG A 18 -7.14 8.81 0.04
C ARG A 18 -7.00 8.63 -1.48
N PRO A 19 -7.17 7.42 -2.03
CA PRO A 19 -6.80 7.13 -3.43
C PRO A 19 -7.50 8.04 -4.46
N ALA A 20 -8.76 8.41 -4.19
CA ALA A 20 -9.52 9.34 -5.02
C ALA A 20 -8.95 10.76 -5.05
N VAL A 21 -8.26 11.21 -3.98
CA VAL A 21 -7.56 12.50 -3.93
C VAL A 21 -6.39 12.51 -4.90
N LEU A 22 -5.60 11.42 -4.94
CA LEU A 22 -4.53 11.27 -5.92
C LEU A 22 -5.08 11.25 -7.36
N ALA A 23 -6.13 10.48 -7.62
CA ALA A 23 -6.75 10.45 -8.95
C ALA A 23 -7.28 11.83 -9.39
N ALA A 24 -7.97 12.55 -8.50
CA ALA A 24 -8.46 13.90 -8.78
C ALA A 24 -7.34 14.91 -9.00
N PHE A 25 -6.23 14.78 -8.26
CA PHE A 25 -5.03 15.58 -8.50
C PHE A 25 -4.42 15.31 -9.87
N LEU A 26 -4.36 14.05 -10.31
CA LEU A 26 -3.84 13.71 -11.63
C LEU A 26 -4.70 14.32 -12.75
N ASP A 27 -6.04 14.35 -12.63
CA ASP A 27 -6.87 15.06 -13.61
C ASP A 27 -6.60 16.56 -13.61
N ARG A 28 -6.45 17.15 -12.43
CA ARG A 28 -6.15 18.58 -12.28
C ARG A 28 -4.79 18.94 -12.88
N ALA A 29 -3.80 18.07 -12.69
CA ALA A 29 -2.46 18.25 -13.25
C ALA A 29 -2.42 18.04 -14.77
N ALA A 30 -3.40 17.33 -15.34
CA ALA A 30 -3.53 17.02 -16.76
C ALA A 30 -2.20 16.57 -17.41
N PRO A 31 -1.59 15.46 -16.93
CA PRO A 31 -0.30 15.02 -17.43
C PRO A 31 -0.37 14.45 -18.84
N ASP A 32 0.61 14.81 -19.66
CA ASP A 32 0.93 14.15 -20.92
C ASP A 32 1.68 12.82 -20.68
N ALA A 33 2.42 12.74 -19.57
CA ALA A 33 3.06 11.51 -19.12
C ALA A 33 3.16 11.44 -17.59
N ILE A 34 3.12 10.22 -17.05
CA ILE A 34 3.28 9.95 -15.63
C ILE A 34 4.49 9.05 -15.38
N CYS A 35 5.47 9.58 -14.68
CA CYS A 35 6.64 8.87 -14.20
C CYS A 35 6.32 8.11 -12.91
N ILE A 36 6.64 6.81 -12.83
CA ILE A 36 6.39 5.97 -11.65
C ILE A 36 7.68 5.33 -11.10
N GLU A 37 7.73 5.19 -9.78
CA GLU A 37 8.85 4.53 -9.08
C GLU A 37 8.80 3.01 -9.28
N ARG A 38 9.15 2.56 -10.48
CA ARG A 38 9.49 1.18 -10.80
C ARG A 38 10.51 1.14 -11.94
N SER A 39 11.33 0.09 -12.01
CA SER A 39 12.32 -0.02 -13.08
C SER A 39 11.65 -0.35 -14.42
N PRO A 40 12.19 0.15 -15.56
CA PRO A 40 11.66 -0.15 -16.88
C PRO A 40 11.53 -1.65 -17.14
N GLU A 41 12.52 -2.43 -16.73
CA GLU A 41 12.57 -3.87 -16.97
C GLU A 41 11.48 -4.61 -16.19
N ALA A 42 11.24 -4.23 -14.93
CA ALA A 42 10.18 -4.83 -14.12
C ALA A 42 8.80 -4.38 -14.59
N PHE A 43 8.62 -3.09 -14.87
CA PHE A 43 7.36 -2.58 -15.39
C PHE A 43 6.96 -3.27 -16.71
N ALA A 44 7.90 -3.53 -17.62
CA ALA A 44 7.65 -4.26 -18.86
C ALA A 44 7.13 -5.70 -18.64
N ARG A 45 7.34 -6.27 -17.45
CA ARG A 45 6.81 -7.59 -17.04
C ARG A 45 5.54 -7.47 -16.19
N ASN A 46 4.96 -6.26 -16.08
CA ASN A 46 3.85 -5.95 -15.18
C ASN A 46 4.17 -6.29 -13.71
N ASP A 47 5.42 -6.03 -13.31
CA ASP A 47 5.96 -6.38 -12.01
C ASP A 47 6.25 -5.12 -11.19
N PHE A 48 5.54 -4.96 -10.06
CA PHE A 48 5.59 -3.77 -9.20
C PHE A 48 6.11 -4.12 -7.80
N TYR A 49 6.51 -3.11 -7.00
CA TYR A 49 6.76 -3.36 -5.59
C TYR A 49 5.47 -3.72 -4.88
N GLU A 50 5.53 -4.65 -3.92
CA GLU A 50 4.30 -5.00 -3.18
C GLU A 50 3.78 -3.86 -2.29
N PHE A 51 4.60 -2.84 -2.02
CA PHE A 51 4.25 -1.72 -1.15
C PHE A 51 3.71 -0.49 -1.89
N THR A 52 3.85 -0.39 -3.22
CA THR A 52 3.42 0.80 -4.00
C THR A 52 1.96 0.70 -4.45
N TYR A 53 1.03 0.72 -3.50
CA TYR A 53 -0.41 0.68 -3.79
C TYR A 53 -0.82 1.80 -4.76
N GLU A 54 -0.35 3.01 -4.50
CA GLU A 54 -0.68 4.19 -5.29
C GLU A 54 -0.26 4.06 -6.76
N VAL A 55 0.85 3.38 -7.03
CA VAL A 55 1.28 3.12 -8.41
C VAL A 55 0.39 2.06 -9.07
N GLN A 56 0.20 0.93 -8.39
CA GLN A 56 -0.46 -0.26 -8.94
C GLN A 56 -1.96 -0.10 -9.14
N ASP A 57 -2.63 0.47 -8.14
CA ASP A 57 -4.09 0.48 -8.05
C ASP A 57 -4.68 1.86 -8.37
N VAL A 58 -3.88 2.93 -8.42
CA VAL A 58 -4.35 4.28 -8.76
C VAL A 58 -3.73 4.79 -10.06
N VAL A 59 -2.41 5.03 -10.08
CA VAL A 59 -1.73 5.73 -11.19
C VAL A 59 -1.77 4.95 -12.49
N VAL A 60 -1.39 3.66 -12.48
CA VAL A 60 -1.33 2.85 -13.70
C VAL A 60 -2.74 2.65 -14.32
N PRO A 61 -3.78 2.28 -13.54
CA PRO A 61 -5.15 2.24 -14.06
C PRO A 61 -5.63 3.59 -14.61
N PHE A 62 -5.36 4.68 -13.89
CA PHE A 62 -5.72 6.04 -14.32
C PHE A 62 -5.09 6.41 -15.67
N ALA A 63 -3.78 6.16 -15.82
CA ALA A 63 -3.05 6.45 -17.05
C ALA A 63 -3.58 5.60 -18.22
N ARG A 64 -3.82 4.30 -17.98
CA ARG A 64 -4.37 3.39 -18.99
C ARG A 64 -5.74 3.82 -19.49
N GLU A 65 -6.63 4.22 -18.59
CA GLU A 65 -7.98 4.68 -18.95
C GLU A 65 -7.95 5.92 -19.86
N ARG A 66 -6.94 6.78 -19.67
CA ARG A 66 -6.80 8.06 -20.40
C ARG A 66 -5.80 8.02 -21.55
N ASN A 67 -5.18 6.87 -21.82
CA ASN A 67 -4.07 6.73 -22.77
C ASN A 67 -2.93 7.73 -22.51
N ILE A 68 -2.57 7.91 -21.23
CA ILE A 68 -1.43 8.73 -20.80
C ILE A 68 -0.19 7.83 -20.75
N ASP A 69 0.94 8.33 -21.25
CA ASP A 69 2.19 7.59 -21.26
C ASP A 69 2.70 7.34 -19.83
N VAL A 70 3.13 6.11 -19.54
CA VAL A 70 3.71 5.74 -18.25
C VAL A 70 5.22 5.55 -18.40
N CYS A 71 6.00 6.33 -17.65
CA CYS A 71 7.45 6.36 -17.72
C CYS A 71 8.08 5.76 -16.44
N PRO A 72 8.34 4.44 -16.38
CA PRO A 72 9.06 3.84 -15.26
C PRO A 72 10.49 4.40 -15.19
N PHE A 73 10.93 4.89 -14.03
CA PHE A 73 12.23 5.57 -13.90
C PHE A 73 13.19 4.95 -12.88
N ASP A 74 12.76 3.96 -12.12
CA ASP A 74 13.50 3.54 -10.93
C ASP A 74 14.72 2.68 -11.23
N TRP A 75 15.77 2.79 -10.42
CA TRP A 75 17.03 2.07 -10.57
C TRP A 75 17.32 1.22 -9.33
N HIS A 76 17.74 -0.03 -9.53
CA HIS A 76 18.15 -0.94 -8.45
C HIS A 76 19.58 -1.38 -8.64
N PRO A 77 20.30 -1.64 -7.52
CA PRO A 77 21.52 -2.42 -7.61
C PRO A 77 21.22 -3.79 -8.24
N SER A 78 22.23 -4.39 -8.87
CA SER A 78 22.13 -5.78 -9.28
C SER A 78 21.94 -6.70 -8.06
N THR A 79 21.43 -7.91 -8.25
CA THR A 79 21.33 -8.90 -7.16
C THR A 79 22.70 -9.19 -6.54
N GLU A 80 23.77 -9.20 -7.34
CA GLU A 80 25.14 -9.37 -6.86
C GLU A 80 25.58 -8.23 -5.95
N ASP A 81 25.37 -6.97 -6.36
CA ASP A 81 25.67 -5.79 -5.55
C ASP A 81 24.84 -5.75 -4.26
N ALA A 82 23.56 -6.14 -4.34
CA ALA A 82 22.69 -6.25 -3.18
C ALA A 82 23.22 -7.31 -2.19
N GLN A 83 23.64 -8.47 -2.70
CA GLN A 83 24.20 -9.54 -1.88
C GLN A 83 25.54 -9.13 -1.24
N LEU A 84 26.43 -8.47 -1.98
CA LEU A 84 27.71 -7.98 -1.45
C LEU A 84 27.51 -6.88 -0.41
N GLY A 85 26.57 -5.98 -0.67
CA GLY A 85 26.35 -4.79 0.13
C GLY A 85 25.51 -5.01 1.39
N PHE A 86 24.44 -5.80 1.27
CA PHE A 86 23.44 -6.00 2.33
C PHE A 86 23.41 -7.44 2.84
N GLY A 87 24.14 -8.37 2.21
CA GLY A 87 24.08 -9.79 2.55
C GLY A 87 22.79 -10.47 2.10
N MET A 88 21.97 -9.81 1.28
CA MET A 88 20.69 -10.32 0.82
C MET A 88 20.24 -9.68 -0.50
N ASP A 89 19.36 -10.37 -1.22
CA ASP A 89 18.58 -9.77 -2.30
C ASP A 89 17.48 -8.87 -1.71
N LEU A 90 17.50 -7.58 -2.07
CA LEU A 90 16.56 -6.58 -1.58
C LEU A 90 15.15 -6.75 -2.18
N GLU A 91 15.02 -7.40 -3.34
CA GLU A 91 13.72 -7.68 -3.97
C GLU A 91 13.14 -9.04 -3.53
N ALA A 92 13.93 -9.88 -2.86
CA ALA A 92 13.48 -11.19 -2.42
C ALA A 92 12.44 -11.09 -1.28
N ILE A 93 11.24 -11.59 -1.53
CA ILE A 93 10.15 -11.62 -0.56
C ILE A 93 10.32 -12.84 0.35
N PRO A 94 10.47 -12.69 1.67
CA PRO A 94 10.63 -13.83 2.58
C PRO A 94 9.40 -14.74 2.53
N GLU A 95 9.58 -16.05 2.69
CA GLU A 95 8.46 -17.00 2.70
C GLU A 95 7.49 -16.70 3.85
N ILE A 96 8.03 -16.34 5.02
CA ILE A 96 7.30 -15.82 6.17
C ILE A 96 7.87 -14.43 6.49
N ARG A 97 7.04 -13.39 6.38
CA ARG A 97 7.45 -12.04 6.73
C ARG A 97 7.76 -11.94 8.22
N PRO A 98 8.86 -11.26 8.60
CA PRO A 98 9.17 -11.02 9.99
C PRO A 98 8.15 -10.05 10.60
N ILE A 99 8.01 -10.09 11.92
CA ILE A 99 7.14 -9.15 12.67
C ILE A 99 7.78 -7.75 12.76
N ARG A 100 9.10 -7.66 12.59
CA ARG A 100 9.90 -6.44 12.72
C ARG A 100 10.87 -6.29 11.56
N GLY A 101 11.19 -5.06 11.19
CA GLY A 101 12.22 -4.72 10.20
C GLY A 101 11.63 -4.41 8.82
N PHE A 102 12.49 -4.15 7.82
CA PHE A 102 12.04 -3.56 6.55
C PHE A 102 11.16 -4.48 5.68
N GLN A 103 11.21 -5.80 5.88
CA GLN A 103 10.37 -6.79 5.17
C GLN A 103 9.10 -7.18 5.95
N GLN A 104 8.83 -6.51 7.08
CA GLN A 104 7.61 -6.72 7.85
C GLN A 104 6.38 -6.27 7.05
N PHE A 105 5.19 -6.65 7.52
CA PHE A 105 3.94 -6.10 6.97
C PHE A 105 3.84 -4.60 7.18
N LEU A 106 3.37 -3.87 6.17
CA LEU A 106 3.18 -2.43 6.30
C LEU A 106 2.07 -2.10 7.30
N THR A 107 2.38 -1.16 8.19
CA THR A 107 1.44 -0.53 9.10
C THR A 107 1.80 0.93 9.32
N PHE A 108 0.81 1.71 9.73
CA PHE A 108 0.90 3.12 10.09
C PHE A 108 0.49 3.27 11.57
N PRO A 109 1.37 2.97 12.53
CA PRO A 109 1.02 2.96 13.95
C PRO A 109 0.94 4.35 14.60
N GLU A 110 1.49 5.39 13.97
CA GLU A 110 1.60 6.72 14.58
C GLU A 110 0.39 7.61 14.22
N PRO A 111 -0.29 8.26 15.19
CA PRO A 111 -1.48 9.08 14.92
C PRO A 111 -1.31 10.15 13.84
N ALA A 112 -0.14 10.76 13.76
CA ALA A 112 0.17 11.77 12.74
C ALA A 112 0.00 11.24 11.29
N GLN A 113 0.10 9.92 11.08
CA GLN A 113 -0.04 9.31 9.76
C GLN A 113 -1.48 9.35 9.23
N LEU A 114 -2.49 9.42 10.10
CA LEU A 114 -3.90 9.52 9.67
C LEU A 114 -4.26 10.92 9.14
N HIS A 115 -3.49 11.93 9.54
CA HIS A 115 -3.72 13.33 9.19
C HIS A 115 -2.83 13.81 8.04
N ARG A 116 -2.17 12.87 7.35
CA ARG A 116 -1.38 13.19 6.16
C ARG A 116 -2.28 13.70 5.05
N THR A 117 -1.73 14.61 4.25
CA THR A 117 -2.37 15.15 3.06
C THR A 117 -1.53 14.79 1.84
N LEU A 118 -2.12 14.90 0.65
CA LEU A 118 -1.44 14.66 -0.62
C LEU A 118 -0.13 15.45 -0.78
N PHE A 119 -0.05 16.65 -0.21
CA PHE A 119 1.11 17.55 -0.30
C PHE A 119 2.03 17.50 0.92
N HIS A 120 1.96 16.43 1.72
CA HIS A 120 2.83 16.26 2.90
C HIS A 120 4.32 16.50 2.58
N ALA A 121 4.78 16.05 1.40
CA ALA A 121 6.16 16.15 0.96
C ALA A 121 6.56 17.53 0.39
N ASP A 122 5.65 18.50 0.32
CA ASP A 122 5.94 19.90 -0.03
C ASP A 122 6.25 20.74 1.21
N ASP A 123 5.86 20.30 2.41
CA ASP A 123 6.12 21.01 3.66
C ASP A 123 7.61 20.91 4.05
N PRO A 124 8.32 22.05 4.18
CA PRO A 124 9.73 22.09 4.61
C PRO A 124 10.00 21.35 5.94
N HIS A 125 9.05 21.34 6.87
CA HIS A 125 9.19 20.66 8.15
C HIS A 125 9.23 19.13 7.97
N ASN A 126 8.41 18.60 7.06
CA ASN A 126 8.31 17.17 6.81
C ASN A 126 9.54 16.62 6.06
N VAL A 127 10.09 17.40 5.13
CA VAL A 127 11.29 17.02 4.37
C VAL A 127 12.60 17.21 5.15
N THR A 128 12.57 17.90 6.29
CA THR A 128 13.77 18.12 7.11
C THR A 128 14.37 16.82 7.61
N ARG A 129 13.55 15.86 8.05
CA ARG A 129 14.05 14.58 8.59
C ARG A 129 14.73 13.73 7.52
N SER A 130 14.12 13.57 6.35
CA SER A 130 14.71 12.82 5.22
C SER A 130 15.98 13.51 4.72
N THR A 131 15.98 14.84 4.67
CA THR A 131 17.14 15.69 4.38
C THR A 131 18.30 15.43 5.34
N GLN A 132 18.04 15.47 6.65
CA GLN A 132 19.09 15.27 7.64
C GLN A 132 19.66 13.85 7.55
N TRP A 133 18.83 12.84 7.32
CA TRP A 133 19.30 11.47 7.11
C TRP A 133 20.17 11.33 5.87
N SER A 134 19.79 11.92 4.73
CA SER A 134 20.55 11.79 3.48
C SER A 134 21.90 12.50 3.52
N LEU A 135 21.98 13.61 4.26
CA LEU A 135 23.18 14.42 4.45
C LEU A 135 24.12 13.92 5.56
N THR A 136 23.64 13.08 6.48
CA THR A 136 24.42 12.62 7.64
C THR A 136 25.02 11.24 7.37
N PRO A 137 26.36 11.11 7.21
CA PRO A 137 27.00 9.81 7.08
C PRO A 137 26.77 8.94 8.31
N ALA A 138 26.72 7.62 8.10
CA ALA A 138 26.70 6.69 9.23
C ALA A 138 27.96 6.86 10.10
N ALA A 139 27.82 6.68 11.41
CA ALA A 139 28.93 6.79 12.37
C ALA A 139 30.11 5.85 12.04
N ARG A 140 29.84 4.72 11.37
CA ARG A 140 30.85 3.80 10.84
C ARG A 140 30.71 3.72 9.33
N THR A 141 31.80 3.92 8.60
CA THR A 141 31.82 3.87 7.13
C THR A 141 31.27 2.55 6.56
N ALA A 142 31.56 1.42 7.21
CA ALA A 142 31.04 0.11 6.82
C ALA A 142 29.50 0.01 6.88
N GLN A 143 28.82 0.96 7.52
CA GLN A 143 27.37 1.01 7.65
C GLN A 143 26.73 2.12 6.79
N ASP A 144 27.54 2.85 6.01
CA ASP A 144 27.08 4.00 5.22
C ASP A 144 26.52 3.62 3.84
N LEU A 145 26.58 2.33 3.48
CA LEU A 145 26.10 1.84 2.20
C LEU A 145 24.63 2.20 1.90
N PRO A 146 23.65 2.03 2.83
CA PRO A 146 22.25 2.36 2.54
C PRO A 146 22.07 3.81 2.09
N ARG A 147 22.77 4.75 2.74
CA ARG A 147 22.72 6.18 2.39
C ARG A 147 23.39 6.46 1.04
N ARG A 148 24.57 5.84 0.79
CA ARG A 148 25.28 5.98 -0.49
C ARG A 148 24.47 5.46 -1.66
N LEU A 149 23.89 4.27 -1.51
CA LEU A 149 23.03 3.67 -2.52
C LEU A 149 21.78 4.51 -2.73
N PHE A 150 21.15 5.00 -1.67
CA PHE A 150 20.01 5.91 -1.77
C PHE A 150 20.34 7.16 -2.60
N LEU A 151 21.45 7.84 -2.30
CA LEU A 151 21.86 9.04 -3.05
C LEU A 151 22.14 8.73 -4.52
N TYR A 152 22.82 7.63 -4.80
CA TYR A 152 23.12 7.19 -6.17
C TYR A 152 21.85 6.81 -6.94
N ARG A 153 20.96 6.02 -6.34
CA ARG A 153 19.65 5.65 -6.89
C ARG A 153 18.83 6.90 -7.20
N THR A 154 18.73 7.83 -6.25
CA THR A 154 17.95 9.07 -6.41
C THR A 154 18.48 9.94 -7.55
N PHE A 155 19.81 10.03 -7.69
CA PHE A 155 20.42 10.73 -8.81
C PHE A 155 20.06 10.08 -10.16
N LEU A 156 20.14 8.75 -10.28
CA LEU A 156 19.79 8.04 -11.50
C LEU A 156 18.29 8.11 -11.82
N GLN A 157 17.42 8.07 -10.80
CA GLN A 157 15.99 8.31 -10.92
C GLN A 157 15.75 9.70 -11.55
N ALA A 158 16.37 10.76 -11.01
CA ALA A 158 16.24 12.12 -11.55
C ALA A 158 16.70 12.22 -13.01
N LYS A 159 17.81 11.56 -13.39
CA LYS A 159 18.29 11.57 -14.79
C LYS A 159 17.34 10.86 -15.75
N ARG A 160 16.70 9.77 -15.33
CA ARG A 160 15.66 9.10 -16.13
C ARG A 160 14.38 9.94 -16.24
N ILE A 161 13.98 10.60 -15.16
CA ILE A 161 12.86 11.55 -15.18
C ILE A 161 13.15 12.72 -16.14
N ALA A 162 14.37 13.27 -16.13
CA ALA A 162 14.77 14.32 -17.07
C ALA A 162 14.71 13.84 -18.53
N ALA A 163 15.07 12.59 -18.79
CA ALA A 163 14.95 12.00 -20.13
C ALA A 163 13.48 11.85 -20.55
N ALA A 164 12.59 11.43 -19.65
CA ALA A 164 11.15 11.41 -19.90
C ALA A 164 10.64 12.82 -20.20
N ALA A 165 10.99 13.83 -19.40
CA ALA A 165 10.63 15.22 -19.64
C ALA A 165 11.01 15.70 -21.06
N ARG A 166 12.22 15.37 -21.52
CA ARG A 166 12.69 15.73 -22.87
C ARG A 166 11.93 15.01 -23.99
N ALA A 167 11.37 13.83 -23.73
CA ALA A 167 10.52 13.12 -24.69
C ALA A 167 9.12 13.75 -24.82
N HIS A 168 8.72 14.61 -23.88
CA HIS A 168 7.43 15.31 -23.88
C HIS A 168 7.61 16.84 -23.87
N PRO A 169 8.22 17.42 -24.93
CA PRO A 169 8.51 18.86 -24.99
C PRO A 169 7.22 19.69 -24.97
N GLY A 170 7.16 20.69 -24.08
CA GLY A 170 5.99 21.55 -23.90
C GLY A 170 4.84 20.93 -23.10
N GLY A 171 4.95 19.64 -22.73
CA GLY A 171 3.95 18.92 -21.97
C GLY A 171 4.16 18.96 -20.44
N THR A 172 3.15 18.48 -19.73
CA THR A 172 3.19 18.26 -18.28
C THR A 172 3.55 16.81 -18.00
N VAL A 173 4.73 16.60 -17.40
CA VAL A 173 5.09 15.31 -16.81
C VAL A 173 4.86 15.38 -15.30
N VAL A 174 4.10 14.42 -14.77
CA VAL A 174 3.91 14.21 -13.32
C VAL A 174 4.76 13.03 -12.88
N VAL A 175 5.49 13.16 -11.78
CA VAL A 175 6.27 12.09 -11.16
C VAL A 175 5.58 11.69 -9.87
N VAL A 176 5.30 10.40 -9.70
CA VAL A 176 4.83 9.83 -8.43
C VAL A 176 5.96 8.98 -7.85
N VAL A 177 6.51 9.42 -6.71
CA VAL A 177 7.72 8.85 -6.10
C VAL A 177 7.63 8.86 -4.58
N GLY A 178 8.25 7.90 -3.90
CA GLY A 178 8.43 7.91 -2.46
C GLY A 178 8.97 9.26 -1.96
N GLU A 179 8.33 9.83 -0.94
CA GLU A 179 8.57 11.21 -0.47
C GLU A 179 10.03 11.48 -0.07
N PHE A 180 10.76 10.43 0.32
CA PHE A 180 12.18 10.51 0.65
C PHE A 180 13.04 11.00 -0.53
N HIS A 181 12.66 10.66 -1.76
CA HIS A 181 13.42 11.00 -2.97
C HIS A 181 13.12 12.40 -3.51
N LYS A 182 11.94 12.95 -3.19
CA LYS A 182 11.39 14.15 -3.83
C LYS A 182 12.36 15.33 -3.83
N ARG A 183 12.94 15.69 -2.68
CA ARG A 183 13.81 16.87 -2.56
C ARG A 183 14.99 16.82 -3.52
N ASP A 184 15.67 15.68 -3.57
CA ASP A 184 16.88 15.53 -4.40
C ASP A 184 16.53 15.46 -5.88
N ILE A 185 15.40 14.83 -6.22
CA ILE A 185 14.86 14.86 -7.58
C ILE A 185 14.53 16.29 -8.00
N ASP A 186 13.80 17.05 -7.17
CA ASP A 186 13.49 18.47 -7.43
C ASP A 186 14.75 19.29 -7.66
N ALA A 187 15.75 19.15 -6.80
CA ALA A 187 17.02 19.88 -6.91
C ALA A 187 17.77 19.53 -8.20
N VAL A 188 17.90 18.25 -8.56
CA VAL A 188 18.58 17.83 -9.79
C VAL A 188 17.83 18.30 -11.03
N LEU A 189 16.50 18.24 -11.02
CA LEU A 189 15.68 18.65 -12.17
C LEU A 189 15.59 20.17 -12.35
N ALA A 190 15.72 20.95 -11.26
CA ALA A 190 15.76 22.41 -11.34
C ALA A 190 16.96 22.94 -12.13
N ASP A 191 18.06 22.18 -12.16
CA ASP A 191 19.27 22.51 -12.92
C ASP A 191 19.23 21.99 -14.38
N GLU A 192 18.20 21.23 -14.78
CA GLU A 192 18.09 20.68 -16.13
C GLU A 192 17.52 21.71 -17.13
N PRO A 193 18.27 22.09 -18.19
CA PRO A 193 17.78 23.05 -19.17
C PRO A 193 16.49 22.59 -19.86
N GLY A 194 15.53 23.50 -19.96
CA GLY A 194 14.23 23.24 -20.61
C GLY A 194 13.21 22.52 -19.72
N ILE A 195 13.53 22.25 -18.46
CA ILE A 195 12.58 21.73 -17.47
C ILE A 195 12.20 22.84 -16.50
N VAL A 196 10.90 23.02 -16.28
CA VAL A 196 10.37 23.84 -15.19
C VAL A 196 9.76 22.90 -14.15
N VAL A 197 10.31 22.93 -12.94
CA VAL A 197 9.77 22.20 -11.79
C VAL A 197 8.68 23.06 -11.14
N VAL A 198 7.50 22.47 -10.98
CA VAL A 198 6.32 23.07 -10.35
C VAL A 198 5.99 22.25 -9.11
N GLN A 199 5.88 22.92 -7.96
CA GLN A 199 5.52 22.24 -6.72
C GLN A 199 4.05 21.78 -6.78
N PRO A 200 3.74 20.51 -6.45
CA PRO A 200 2.37 19.97 -6.49
C PRO A 200 1.35 20.86 -5.77
N SER A 201 1.68 21.36 -4.58
CA SER A 201 0.83 22.23 -3.77
C SER A 201 0.43 23.54 -4.45
N SER A 202 1.24 24.05 -5.39
CA SER A 202 0.93 25.28 -6.13
C SER A 202 -0.27 25.13 -7.08
N LEU A 203 -0.63 23.89 -7.44
CA LEU A 203 -1.85 23.62 -8.19
C LEU A 203 -3.10 23.70 -7.31
N GLY A 204 -2.95 23.63 -5.99
CA GLY A 204 -4.05 23.55 -5.03
C GLY A 204 -4.62 22.13 -4.90
N ALA A 205 -5.18 21.83 -3.73
CA ALA A 205 -5.80 20.54 -3.45
C ALA A 205 -7.08 20.37 -4.27
N PRO A 206 -7.38 19.16 -4.78
CA PRO A 206 -8.69 18.86 -5.34
C PRO A 206 -9.81 19.16 -4.33
N ASN A 207 -10.93 19.69 -4.79
CA ASN A 207 -12.08 19.93 -3.91
C ASN A 207 -12.90 18.63 -3.71
N ASP A 208 -13.84 18.63 -2.76
CA ASP A 208 -14.65 17.44 -2.47
C ASP A 208 -15.45 16.91 -3.66
N ALA A 209 -15.91 17.78 -4.56
CA ALA A 209 -16.64 17.37 -5.76
C ALA A 209 -15.73 16.66 -6.76
N ASP A 210 -14.50 17.17 -6.96
CA ASP A 210 -13.49 16.54 -7.80
C ASP A 210 -13.11 15.16 -7.25
N VAL A 211 -12.92 15.06 -5.93
CA VAL A 211 -12.59 13.79 -5.27
C VAL A 211 -13.75 12.81 -5.37
N HIS A 212 -14.98 13.26 -5.15
CA HIS A 212 -16.17 12.41 -5.25
C HIS A 212 -16.35 11.81 -6.65
N GLN A 213 -16.07 12.57 -7.70
CA GLN A 213 -16.13 12.08 -9.10
C GLN A 213 -15.11 10.98 -9.40
N ARG A 214 -14.02 10.89 -8.62
CA ARG A 214 -12.96 9.90 -8.78
C ARG A 214 -12.99 8.78 -7.77
N GLU A 215 -14.00 8.77 -6.91
CA GLU A 215 -14.17 7.70 -5.96
C GLU A 215 -14.62 6.41 -6.65
N LEU A 216 -13.88 5.33 -6.41
CA LEU A 216 -14.19 4.01 -6.96
C LEU A 216 -14.51 3.04 -5.82
N PRO A 217 -15.45 2.08 -6.02
CA PRO A 217 -15.67 1.02 -5.05
C PRO A 217 -14.36 0.27 -4.69
N ALA A 218 -13.48 0.05 -5.66
CA ALA A 218 -12.19 -0.62 -5.46
C ALA A 218 -11.29 0.12 -4.45
N TYR A 219 -11.28 1.45 -4.45
CA TYR A 219 -10.52 2.25 -3.48
C TYR A 219 -11.05 2.05 -2.06
N ARG A 220 -12.39 2.06 -1.92
CA ARG A 220 -13.05 1.82 -0.63
C ARG A 220 -12.79 0.40 -0.11
N PHE A 221 -12.82 -0.61 -0.98
CA PHE A 221 -12.44 -1.98 -0.61
C PHE A 221 -10.97 -2.06 -0.17
N ALA A 222 -10.05 -1.39 -0.86
CA ALA A 222 -8.64 -1.38 -0.47
C ALA A 222 -8.43 -0.73 0.91
N VAL A 223 -9.00 0.46 1.13
CA VAL A 223 -8.98 1.16 2.43
C VAL A 223 -9.57 0.28 3.53
N ALA A 224 -10.76 -0.28 3.32
CA ALA A 224 -11.42 -1.11 4.33
C ALA A 224 -10.64 -2.40 4.63
N SER A 225 -10.21 -3.14 3.61
CA SER A 225 -9.44 -4.38 3.77
C SER A 225 -8.11 -4.14 4.48
N PHE A 226 -7.37 -3.09 4.09
CA PHE A 226 -6.11 -2.72 4.75
C PHE A 226 -6.30 -2.46 6.25
N ASN A 227 -7.28 -1.63 6.60
CA ASN A 227 -7.48 -1.17 7.98
C ASN A 227 -8.17 -2.19 8.90
N LEU A 228 -9.02 -3.06 8.35
CA LEU A 228 -9.87 -3.96 9.14
C LEU A 228 -9.33 -5.39 9.19
N LEU A 229 -8.71 -5.85 8.10
CA LEU A 229 -8.25 -7.22 7.92
C LEU A 229 -6.72 -7.33 7.93
N GLY A 230 -6.03 -6.31 7.40
CA GLY A 230 -4.56 -6.23 7.42
C GLY A 230 -3.98 -6.05 8.82
N ARG A 231 -2.64 -5.99 8.89
CA ARG A 231 -1.93 -5.77 10.16
C ARG A 231 -2.21 -4.40 10.78
N GLN A 232 -2.69 -3.43 9.98
CA GLN A 232 -3.12 -2.12 10.46
C GLN A 232 -4.19 -2.22 11.56
N ALA A 233 -5.08 -3.21 11.48
CA ALA A 233 -6.13 -3.44 12.47
C ALA A 233 -5.61 -3.65 13.90
N GLU A 234 -4.35 -4.07 14.05
CA GLU A 234 -3.74 -4.33 15.36
C GLU A 234 -2.98 -3.14 15.93
N THR A 235 -2.79 -2.07 15.16
CA THR A 235 -2.07 -0.86 15.63
C THR A 235 -2.88 -0.03 16.61
N GLY A 236 -4.22 -0.11 16.54
CA GLY A 236 -5.13 0.81 17.22
C GLY A 236 -5.22 2.19 16.58
N ASN A 237 -4.38 2.50 15.58
CA ASN A 237 -4.36 3.77 14.88
C ASN A 237 -5.25 3.71 13.63
N ARG A 238 -6.51 4.13 13.75
CA ARG A 238 -7.50 4.11 12.66
C ARG A 238 -8.42 5.31 12.76
N ASP A 239 -8.80 5.88 11.63
CA ASP A 239 -9.91 6.83 11.55
C ASP A 239 -11.23 6.04 11.46
N ASP A 240 -11.82 5.78 12.62
CA ASP A 240 -13.05 5.00 12.76
C ASP A 240 -14.27 5.64 12.06
N ALA A 241 -14.29 6.97 11.94
CA ALA A 241 -15.36 7.69 11.24
C ALA A 241 -15.21 7.55 9.73
N PHE A 242 -13.99 7.73 9.20
CA PHE A 242 -13.68 7.51 7.80
C PHE A 242 -13.93 6.05 7.39
N LEU A 243 -13.55 5.08 8.23
CA LEU A 243 -13.80 3.66 7.94
C LEU A 243 -15.28 3.31 7.94
N ARG A 244 -16.07 3.91 8.83
CA ARG A 244 -17.53 3.74 8.82
C ARG A 244 -18.14 4.26 7.53
N GLU A 245 -17.81 5.50 7.14
CA GLU A 245 -18.25 6.08 5.88
C GLU A 245 -17.82 5.22 4.68
N THR A 246 -16.59 4.70 4.71
CA THR A 246 -16.04 3.82 3.67
C THR A 246 -16.84 2.53 3.53
N VAL A 247 -17.11 1.83 4.63
CA VAL A 247 -17.85 0.57 4.62
C VAL A 247 -19.32 0.79 4.30
N ASP A 248 -19.95 1.84 4.84
CA ASP A 248 -21.35 2.15 4.59
C ASP A 248 -21.59 2.47 3.11
N ALA A 249 -20.68 3.19 2.46
CA ALA A 249 -20.72 3.48 1.02
C ALA A 249 -20.54 2.24 0.12
N LEU A 250 -20.05 1.12 0.65
CA LEU A 250 -19.98 -0.16 -0.08
C LEU A 250 -21.30 -0.94 -0.02
N SER A 251 -22.29 -0.47 0.75
CA SER A 251 -23.63 -1.05 0.81
C SER A 251 -24.30 -1.03 -0.56
N GLY A 252 -24.92 -2.15 -0.95
CA GLY A 252 -25.51 -2.29 -2.29
C GLY A 252 -24.52 -2.60 -3.41
N SER A 253 -23.22 -2.73 -3.11
CA SER A 253 -22.27 -3.33 -4.06
C SER A 253 -22.60 -4.81 -4.31
N GLY A 254 -22.12 -5.36 -5.43
CA GLY A 254 -22.28 -6.78 -5.77
C GLY A 254 -21.53 -7.76 -4.85
N ALA A 255 -20.68 -7.27 -3.94
CA ALA A 255 -19.82 -8.07 -3.07
C ALA A 255 -20.38 -8.21 -1.64
N ALA A 256 -21.66 -8.60 -1.52
CA ALA A 256 -22.39 -8.58 -0.24
C ALA A 256 -21.68 -9.32 0.91
N ALA A 257 -21.09 -10.49 0.65
CA ALA A 257 -20.39 -11.27 1.68
C ALA A 257 -19.09 -10.59 2.17
N GLU A 258 -18.35 -9.95 1.26
CA GLU A 258 -17.15 -9.18 1.60
C GLU A 258 -17.52 -7.97 2.47
N VAL A 259 -18.55 -7.23 2.07
CA VAL A 259 -19.06 -6.07 2.83
C VAL A 259 -19.55 -6.48 4.23
N GLN A 260 -20.28 -7.59 4.34
CA GLN A 260 -20.71 -8.10 5.66
C GLN A 260 -19.53 -8.49 6.55
N LEU A 261 -18.47 -9.06 5.97
CA LEU A 261 -17.24 -9.39 6.70
C LEU A 261 -16.54 -8.14 7.21
N LEU A 262 -16.35 -7.13 6.34
CA LEU A 262 -15.76 -5.85 6.69
C LEU A 262 -16.59 -5.13 7.77
N ALA A 263 -17.90 -5.04 7.60
CA ALA A 263 -18.81 -4.43 8.56
C ALA A 263 -18.79 -5.15 9.93
N THR A 264 -18.79 -6.48 9.94
CA THR A 264 -18.67 -7.28 11.17
C THR A 264 -17.35 -6.98 11.89
N ARG A 265 -16.25 -6.89 11.13
CA ARG A 265 -14.94 -6.60 11.70
C ARG A 265 -14.87 -5.18 12.27
N LEU A 266 -15.41 -4.20 11.55
CA LEU A 266 -15.48 -2.81 12.00
C LEU A 266 -16.33 -2.67 13.27
N ASP A 267 -17.54 -3.26 13.29
CA ASP A 267 -18.42 -3.25 14.46
C ASP A 267 -17.74 -3.85 15.69
N LEU A 268 -17.00 -4.95 15.51
CA LEU A 268 -16.26 -5.60 16.59
C LEU A 268 -15.11 -4.70 17.10
N LEU A 269 -14.33 -4.10 16.20
CA LEU A 269 -13.21 -3.23 16.56
C LEU A 269 -13.67 -1.95 17.28
N GLN A 270 -14.85 -1.44 16.94
CA GLN A 270 -15.48 -0.28 17.59
C GLN A 270 -16.27 -0.64 18.86
N GLY A 271 -16.32 -1.92 19.25
CA GLY A 271 -17.08 -2.38 20.41
C GLY A 271 -18.60 -2.26 20.26
N ARG A 272 -19.12 -2.11 19.03
CA ARG A 272 -20.56 -2.05 18.73
C ARG A 272 -21.24 -3.41 18.82
N ILE A 273 -20.46 -4.48 18.68
CA ILE A 273 -20.91 -5.85 18.91
C ILE A 273 -19.97 -6.57 19.86
N SER A 274 -20.51 -7.51 20.60
CA SER A 274 -19.73 -8.45 21.40
C SER A 274 -18.99 -9.45 20.51
N ARG A 275 -17.97 -10.08 21.09
CA ARG A 275 -17.27 -11.21 20.47
C ARG A 275 -18.20 -12.36 20.11
N ALA A 276 -19.17 -12.67 20.96
CA ALA A 276 -20.13 -13.75 20.74
C ALA A 276 -21.00 -13.47 19.50
N GLU A 277 -21.44 -12.22 19.32
CA GLU A 277 -22.16 -11.80 18.12
C GLU A 277 -21.27 -11.86 16.88
N ALA A 278 -20.02 -11.40 16.96
CA ALA A 278 -19.08 -11.50 15.84
C ALA A 278 -18.84 -12.95 15.39
N ILE A 279 -18.66 -13.87 16.33
CA ILE A 279 -18.59 -15.32 16.06
C ILE A 279 -19.83 -15.80 15.28
N GLY A 280 -21.02 -15.38 15.68
CA GLY A 280 -22.27 -15.72 15.00
C GLY A 280 -22.30 -15.19 13.57
N ARG A 281 -21.94 -13.92 13.38
CA ARG A 281 -21.89 -13.26 12.06
C ARG A 281 -20.87 -13.90 11.13
N TYR A 282 -19.64 -14.16 11.59
CA TYR A 282 -18.62 -14.84 10.76
C TYR A 282 -19.06 -16.24 10.32
N ARG A 283 -19.75 -16.99 11.19
CA ARG A 283 -20.31 -18.30 10.81
C ARG A 283 -21.37 -18.17 9.71
N GLN A 284 -22.25 -17.17 9.81
CA GLN A 284 -23.25 -16.91 8.77
C GLN A 284 -22.59 -16.49 7.45
N ILE A 285 -21.62 -15.58 7.50
CA ILE A 285 -20.87 -15.13 6.32
C ILE A 285 -20.19 -16.32 5.64
N ALA A 286 -19.51 -17.18 6.40
CA ALA A 286 -18.87 -18.37 5.83
C ALA A 286 -19.86 -19.33 5.16
N ALA A 287 -21.10 -19.43 5.66
CA ALA A 287 -22.13 -20.28 5.07
C ALA A 287 -22.67 -19.73 3.74
N ILE A 288 -22.73 -18.41 3.57
CA ILE A 288 -23.32 -17.77 2.37
C ILE A 288 -22.30 -17.29 1.34
N ALA A 289 -21.02 -17.12 1.73
CA ALA A 289 -20.00 -16.52 0.87
C ALA A 289 -19.65 -17.38 -0.36
N GLY A 290 -19.93 -18.68 -0.34
CA GLY A 290 -19.61 -19.59 -1.44
C GLY A 290 -18.15 -19.50 -1.87
N GLU A 291 -17.92 -19.17 -3.15
CA GLU A 291 -16.60 -18.99 -3.76
C GLU A 291 -16.23 -17.51 -3.97
N ALA A 292 -16.91 -16.58 -3.26
CA ALA A 292 -16.65 -15.15 -3.38
C ALA A 292 -15.18 -14.81 -3.10
N ARG A 293 -14.61 -13.98 -3.98
CA ARG A 293 -13.27 -13.41 -3.86
C ARG A 293 -13.36 -11.99 -3.33
N PHE A 294 -12.29 -11.55 -2.69
CA PHE A 294 -12.15 -10.15 -2.30
C PHE A 294 -11.98 -9.27 -3.53
N THR A 295 -12.54 -8.08 -3.49
CA THR A 295 -12.40 -7.06 -4.52
C THR A 295 -10.98 -6.50 -4.57
N TRP A 296 -10.29 -6.44 -3.42
CA TRP A 296 -8.88 -6.09 -3.33
C TRP A 296 -8.18 -6.92 -2.23
N THR A 297 -6.99 -7.44 -2.55
CA THR A 297 -6.19 -8.29 -1.65
C THR A 297 -4.76 -7.76 -1.43
N GLY A 298 -4.29 -6.88 -2.31
CA GLY A 298 -2.87 -6.47 -2.40
C GLY A 298 -1.91 -7.64 -2.70
N VAL A 299 -2.42 -8.81 -3.11
CA VAL A 299 -1.61 -10.00 -3.36
C VAL A 299 -1.01 -9.94 -4.76
N LYS A 300 0.32 -10.00 -4.84
CA LYS A 300 1.07 -10.03 -6.09
C LYS A 300 1.33 -11.45 -6.60
N ASP A 301 1.76 -12.37 -5.73
CA ASP A 301 1.96 -13.79 -6.06
C ASP A 301 0.81 -14.63 -5.51
N ILE A 302 -0.10 -15.06 -6.41
CA ILE A 302 -1.28 -15.85 -6.05
C ILE A 302 -0.95 -17.22 -5.42
N ARG A 303 0.31 -17.67 -5.47
CA ARG A 303 0.76 -18.90 -4.81
C ARG A 303 1.05 -18.70 -3.33
N ARG A 304 1.10 -17.45 -2.86
CA ARG A 304 1.27 -17.08 -1.45
C ARG A 304 -0.09 -16.98 -0.75
N LEU A 305 -0.06 -16.96 0.57
CA LEU A 305 -1.21 -16.71 1.43
C LEU A 305 -1.32 -15.22 1.80
N ASP A 306 -0.18 -14.55 1.88
CA ASP A 306 -0.04 -13.18 2.34
C ASP A 306 0.12 -12.17 1.19
N SER A 307 -0.10 -10.90 1.52
CA SER A 307 0.36 -9.73 0.77
C SER A 307 1.40 -8.96 1.59
N TRP A 308 1.80 -7.77 1.12
CA TRP A 308 2.59 -6.84 1.92
C TRP A 308 1.83 -6.26 3.12
N PHE A 309 0.50 -6.33 3.08
CA PHE A 309 -0.40 -5.67 4.03
C PHE A 309 -1.05 -6.65 5.02
N ASP A 310 -1.29 -7.88 4.57
CA ASP A 310 -2.12 -8.86 5.28
C ASP A 310 -1.48 -10.26 5.26
N PRO A 311 -1.24 -10.91 6.41
CA PRO A 311 -0.75 -12.28 6.49
C PRO A 311 -1.67 -13.32 5.84
N PHE A 312 -2.94 -12.98 5.60
CA PHE A 312 -3.96 -13.86 5.03
C PHE A 312 -4.70 -13.21 3.86
N GLY A 313 -4.04 -12.27 3.16
CA GLY A 313 -4.64 -11.48 2.08
C GLY A 313 -5.17 -12.30 0.90
N ASN A 314 -4.66 -13.51 0.67
CA ASN A 314 -5.06 -14.34 -0.47
C ASN A 314 -6.15 -15.40 -0.16
N LEU A 315 -6.79 -15.31 1.01
CA LEU A 315 -7.95 -16.15 1.32
C LEU A 315 -9.18 -15.70 0.52
N SER A 316 -10.08 -16.64 0.20
CA SER A 316 -11.44 -16.27 -0.24
C SER A 316 -12.23 -15.65 0.91
N VAL A 317 -13.37 -15.02 0.63
CA VAL A 317 -14.22 -14.41 1.68
C VAL A 317 -14.69 -15.47 2.68
N ARG A 318 -15.07 -16.67 2.21
CA ARG A 318 -15.43 -17.80 3.07
C ARG A 318 -14.27 -18.21 3.99
N GLN A 319 -13.10 -18.42 3.40
CA GLN A 319 -11.91 -18.82 4.14
C GLN A 319 -11.49 -17.76 5.16
N ARG A 320 -11.61 -16.48 4.80
CA ARG A 320 -11.35 -15.37 5.72
C ARG A 320 -12.35 -15.30 6.85
N ALA A 321 -13.64 -15.56 6.60
CA ALA A 321 -14.66 -15.64 7.65
C ALA A 321 -14.36 -16.79 8.63
N HIS A 322 -13.91 -17.96 8.15
CA HIS A 322 -13.43 -19.04 9.02
C HIS A 322 -12.20 -18.64 9.85
N LEU A 323 -11.26 -17.91 9.25
CA LEU A 323 -10.08 -17.40 9.96
C LEU A 323 -10.48 -16.40 11.08
N GLU A 324 -11.34 -15.43 10.80
CA GLU A 324 -11.81 -14.47 11.81
C GLU A 324 -12.66 -15.15 12.90
N LEU A 325 -13.46 -16.16 12.53
CA LEU A 325 -14.13 -17.04 13.49
C LEU A 325 -13.13 -17.77 14.40
N ALA A 326 -12.01 -18.25 13.85
CA ALA A 326 -10.96 -18.89 14.63
C ALA A 326 -10.26 -17.89 15.56
N ARG A 327 -9.95 -16.68 15.07
CA ARG A 327 -9.36 -15.59 15.87
C ARG A 327 -10.21 -15.29 17.09
N GLU A 328 -11.50 -15.06 16.89
CA GLU A 328 -12.40 -14.75 17.98
C GLU A 328 -12.70 -15.96 18.88
N SER A 329 -12.65 -17.18 18.34
CA SER A 329 -12.70 -18.40 19.16
C SER A 329 -11.51 -18.54 20.10
N ILE A 330 -10.29 -18.22 19.64
CA ILE A 330 -9.08 -18.18 20.49
C ILE A 330 -9.27 -17.16 21.61
N ARG A 331 -9.69 -15.93 21.27
CA ARG A 331 -9.92 -14.85 22.23
C ARG A 331 -11.07 -15.12 23.20
N ALA A 332 -11.97 -16.04 22.86
CA ALA A 332 -13.03 -16.55 23.74
C ALA A 332 -12.62 -17.81 24.55
N GLY A 333 -11.36 -18.25 24.46
CA GLY A 333 -10.87 -19.45 25.16
C GLY A 333 -11.25 -20.78 24.50
N ARG A 334 -11.87 -20.77 23.31
CA ARG A 334 -12.33 -21.96 22.57
C ARG A 334 -11.28 -22.47 21.59
N ARG A 335 -10.09 -22.81 22.10
CA ARG A 335 -8.94 -23.24 21.27
C ARG A 335 -9.25 -24.45 20.39
N ALA A 336 -9.97 -25.44 20.90
CA ALA A 336 -10.37 -26.63 20.11
C ALA A 336 -11.27 -26.30 18.90
N GLU A 337 -12.09 -25.24 18.96
CA GLU A 337 -12.83 -24.76 17.79
C GLU A 337 -11.89 -24.13 16.77
N ALA A 338 -10.96 -23.29 17.23
CA ALA A 338 -9.98 -22.65 16.36
C ALA A 338 -9.03 -23.66 15.67
N ASP A 339 -8.59 -24.71 16.36
CA ASP A 339 -7.72 -25.74 15.78
C ASP A 339 -8.44 -26.59 14.71
N ARG A 340 -9.74 -26.86 14.91
CA ARG A 340 -10.58 -27.50 13.88
C ARG A 340 -10.70 -26.61 12.65
N LEU A 341 -10.93 -25.31 12.84
CA LEU A 341 -11.01 -24.33 11.75
C LEU A 341 -9.67 -24.19 11.00
N ARG A 342 -8.54 -24.15 11.72
CA ARG A 342 -7.19 -24.17 11.12
C ARG A 342 -7.00 -25.40 10.24
N THR A 343 -7.37 -26.58 10.74
CA THR A 343 -7.22 -27.84 10.03
C THR A 343 -8.06 -27.87 8.76
N ALA A 344 -9.32 -27.45 8.85
CA ALA A 344 -10.21 -27.35 7.70
C ALA A 344 -9.67 -26.36 6.65
N LEU A 345 -9.29 -25.16 7.08
CA LEU A 345 -8.69 -24.15 6.20
C LEU A 345 -7.42 -24.67 5.53
N GLY A 346 -6.52 -25.29 6.29
CA GLY A 346 -5.30 -25.88 5.75
C GLY A 346 -5.58 -26.93 4.66
N GLY A 347 -6.65 -27.70 4.79
CA GLY A 347 -7.10 -28.70 3.81
C GLY A 347 -7.46 -28.11 2.44
N GLU A 348 -7.89 -26.85 2.39
CA GLU A 348 -8.25 -26.13 1.15
C GLU A 348 -7.06 -25.41 0.49
N LEU A 349 -5.93 -25.29 1.20
CA LEU A 349 -4.76 -24.52 0.76
C LEU A 349 -3.68 -25.39 0.12
N THR A 350 -2.91 -24.79 -0.79
CA THR A 350 -1.69 -25.42 -1.32
C THR A 350 -0.65 -25.68 -0.23
N ALA A 351 0.31 -26.56 -0.49
CA ALA A 351 1.38 -26.86 0.48
C ALA A 351 2.17 -25.61 0.89
N ARG A 352 2.38 -24.66 -0.02
CA ARG A 352 3.07 -23.39 0.26
C ARG A 352 2.24 -22.51 1.19
N GLN A 353 0.99 -22.24 0.81
CA GLN A 353 0.06 -21.45 1.62
C GLN A 353 -0.18 -22.06 2.99
N ARG A 354 -0.20 -23.40 3.12
CA ARG A 354 -0.34 -24.07 4.41
C ARG A 354 0.84 -23.79 5.34
N ARG A 355 2.08 -23.80 4.84
CA ARG A 355 3.25 -23.40 5.64
C ARG A 355 3.14 -21.94 6.11
N GLN A 356 2.62 -21.07 5.26
CA GLN A 356 2.38 -19.67 5.63
C GLN A 356 1.25 -19.53 6.64
N LEU A 357 0.16 -20.29 6.50
CA LEU A 357 -0.92 -20.35 7.50
C LEU A 357 -0.35 -20.74 8.86
N ASP A 358 0.48 -21.78 8.90
CA ASP A 358 1.10 -22.25 10.14
C ASP A 358 2.06 -21.23 10.75
N GLY A 359 2.87 -20.56 9.91
CA GLY A 359 3.81 -19.52 10.33
C GLY A 359 3.13 -18.26 10.85
N TYR A 360 1.99 -17.88 10.27
CA TYR A 360 1.22 -16.70 10.68
C TYR A 360 0.15 -17.00 11.74
N TRP A 361 -0.19 -18.27 12.00
CA TRP A 361 -1.21 -18.65 12.99
C TRP A 361 -0.99 -18.03 14.39
N PRO A 362 0.25 -17.96 14.92
CA PRO A 362 0.49 -17.32 16.22
C PRO A 362 0.09 -15.84 16.28
N LEU A 363 -0.07 -15.16 15.14
CA LEU A 363 -0.53 -13.78 15.07
C LEU A 363 -2.03 -13.64 15.40
N LEU A 364 -2.83 -14.71 15.35
CA LEU A 364 -4.26 -14.65 15.71
C LEU A 364 -4.50 -14.46 17.22
N ALA A 365 -3.54 -14.89 18.04
CA ALA A 365 -3.64 -14.87 19.50
C ALA A 365 -3.18 -13.54 20.13
N LYS A 366 -2.61 -12.64 19.33
CA LYS A 366 -2.26 -11.27 19.71
C LYS A 366 -3.46 -10.36 19.43
#